data_AF-A0A928T4X0-F1
#
_entry.id   AF-A0A928T4X0-F1
#
_cell.length_a   1.000
_cell.length_b   1.000
_cell.length_c   1.000
_cell.angle_alpha   90.00
_cell.angle_beta   90.00
_cell.angle_gamma   90.00
#
_symmetry.space_group_name_H-M   'P 1'
#
loop_
_entity.id
_entity.type
_entity.pdbx_description
1 polymer ?
#
loop_
_entity_poly.entity_id
_entity_poly.type
_entity_poly.pdbx_seq_one_letter_code
_entity_poly.pdbx_strand_id
1 'polypeptide(L)'
;MLSASDRPAPSARAQRRPWSFRHLRSWIAARRSFLSTTPARARAWRGQAARSGAKRREQRPGEAGGQYLVDGQDRRVGKKKNGVLEKAWLFRNQLNPVAELDGAGNLMARFVYGSRSNVPEYVVRGGVTYRILSDHLGSPRALVDVATGTVAWRADFDAWGNRALIAGAADFLPFGFAGGMLDAETGLTRFGARDYDPVVGRWTSKDPIAFAARDKNFYRYSDGDPINRRDASGTGKKEDCEDECTEKLEPTLNKCVDACWDEHFQKLPICNQSGSAPDQQGAWQDYQKCVGDCQNKFTDAWSQCHDSCIGSP
;
A
#
# COMPACT_ATOMS: atom_id res chain seq x y z
N MET A 1 -74.95 -6.38 19.28
CA MET A 1 -74.98 -4.90 19.41
C MET A 1 -73.73 -4.49 20.15
N LEU A 2 -73.03 -3.43 19.71
CA LEU A 2 -71.94 -2.73 20.44
C LEU A 2 -70.70 -3.60 20.79
N SER A 3 -69.49 -3.05 20.95
CA SER A 3 -68.89 -1.84 20.36
C SER A 3 -67.37 -2.06 20.25
N ALA A 4 -66.67 -1.25 19.46
CA ALA A 4 -65.21 -1.26 19.40
C ALA A 4 -64.63 0.01 20.05
N SER A 5 -63.83 -0.16 21.10
CA SER A 5 -62.90 0.86 21.60
C SER A 5 -61.70 0.19 22.29
N ASP A 6 -60.63 0.98 22.50
CA ASP A 6 -59.56 0.75 23.48
C ASP A 6 -58.67 -0.50 23.30
N ARG A 7 -57.86 -0.47 22.24
CA ARG A 7 -56.45 -0.92 22.32
C ARG A 7 -55.53 0.20 21.81
N PRO A 8 -54.42 0.51 22.51
CA PRO A 8 -53.57 1.64 22.16
C PRO A 8 -52.80 1.38 20.85
N ALA A 9 -52.62 2.43 20.05
CA ALA A 9 -51.81 2.36 18.84
C ALA A 9 -50.32 2.14 19.17
N PRO A 10 -49.59 1.27 18.44
CA PRO A 10 -48.15 1.12 18.61
C PRO A 10 -47.45 2.43 18.21
N SER A 11 -46.60 2.95 19.09
CA SER A 11 -45.94 4.24 18.86
C SER A 11 -44.89 4.16 17.75
N ALA A 12 -44.68 5.28 17.05
CA ALA A 12 -43.76 5.41 15.92
C ALA A 12 -42.29 5.24 16.37
N ARG A 13 -41.83 3.99 16.50
CA ARG A 13 -40.43 3.67 16.79
C ARG A 13 -39.57 3.98 15.55
N ALA A 14 -38.90 5.13 15.60
CA ALA A 14 -38.13 5.70 14.49
C ALA A 14 -37.20 4.69 13.80
N GLN A 15 -37.24 4.70 12.46
CA GLN A 15 -36.36 3.92 11.58
C GLN A 15 -34.91 4.36 11.82
N ARG A 16 -34.12 3.55 12.53
CA ARG A 16 -32.70 3.80 12.73
C ARG A 16 -31.91 3.28 11.53
N ARG A 17 -31.25 4.19 10.80
CA ARG A 17 -30.27 3.86 9.74
C ARG A 17 -29.32 2.77 10.25
N PRO A 18 -29.27 1.56 9.65
CA PRO A 18 -28.50 0.45 10.23
C PRO A 18 -26.99 0.66 10.16
N TRP A 19 -26.52 1.42 9.18
CA TRP A 19 -25.11 1.73 8.98
C TRP A 19 -24.76 3.08 9.62
N SER A 20 -23.99 3.02 10.71
CA SER A 20 -23.35 4.19 11.31
C SER A 20 -21.83 4.06 11.24
N PHE A 21 -21.17 5.21 11.09
CA PHE A 21 -19.78 5.37 10.64
C PHE A 21 -18.71 4.58 11.43
N ARG A 22 -19.02 4.17 12.66
CA ARG A 22 -18.14 3.36 13.51
C ARG A 22 -17.73 2.04 12.87
N HIS A 23 -18.59 1.42 12.06
CA HIS A 23 -18.30 0.11 11.46
C HIS A 23 -17.22 0.18 10.36
N LEU A 24 -17.16 1.26 9.57
CA LEU A 24 -16.19 1.36 8.47
C LEU A 24 -14.76 1.54 9.00
N ARG A 25 -14.56 2.48 9.95
CA ARG A 25 -13.28 2.62 10.67
C ARG A 25 -12.90 1.33 11.43
N SER A 26 -13.86 0.63 12.01
CA SER A 26 -13.60 -0.65 12.68
C SER A 26 -13.22 -1.77 11.72
N TRP A 27 -13.75 -1.82 10.49
CA TRP A 27 -13.39 -2.83 9.49
C TRP A 27 -11.94 -2.68 9.00
N ILE A 28 -11.48 -1.43 8.85
CA ILE A 28 -10.08 -1.10 8.54
C ILE A 28 -9.16 -1.37 9.74
N ALA A 29 -9.59 -1.02 10.96
CA ALA A 29 -8.76 -1.13 12.16
C ALA A 29 -8.67 -2.56 12.76
N ALA A 30 -9.68 -3.43 12.58
CA ALA A 30 -9.77 -4.74 13.25
C ALA A 30 -8.71 -5.78 12.84
N ARG A 31 -7.70 -5.40 12.02
CA ARG A 31 -6.65 -6.29 11.52
C ARG A 31 -5.30 -6.18 12.25
N ARG A 32 -5.19 -5.33 13.28
CA ARG A 32 -3.91 -5.02 13.97
C ARG A 32 -4.07 -4.74 15.47
N SER A 33 -3.47 -5.57 16.34
CA SER A 33 -3.00 -5.22 17.70
C SER A 33 -2.33 -6.41 18.40
N PHE A 34 -1.07 -6.27 18.84
CA PHE A 34 -0.61 -6.41 20.25
C PHE A 34 0.92 -6.14 20.36
N LEU A 35 1.46 -6.00 21.58
CA LEU A 35 2.84 -5.59 21.90
C LEU A 35 3.66 -6.80 22.45
N SER A 36 4.93 -6.78 22.92
CA SER A 36 5.88 -5.78 23.46
C SER A 36 7.30 -6.45 23.58
N THR A 37 8.48 -5.87 23.86
CA THR A 37 9.07 -4.50 23.96
C THR A 37 10.62 -4.57 24.09
N THR A 38 11.34 -3.47 23.80
CA THR A 38 12.70 -3.09 24.35
C THR A 38 13.96 -3.94 23.99
N PRO A 39 15.22 -3.46 24.21
CA PRO A 39 15.77 -2.16 23.75
C PRO A 39 17.27 -2.18 23.27
N ALA A 40 17.71 -1.07 22.63
CA ALA A 40 19.12 -0.61 22.49
C ALA A 40 20.09 -1.44 21.58
N ARG A 41 21.15 -0.88 20.93
CA ARG A 41 21.73 0.49 20.85
C ARG A 41 22.62 0.60 19.58
N ALA A 42 22.52 1.66 18.76
CA ALA A 42 23.44 1.93 17.64
C ALA A 42 23.68 3.44 17.42
N ARG A 43 24.72 3.81 16.65
CA ARG A 43 25.22 5.21 16.47
C ARG A 43 24.91 5.74 15.05
N ALA A 44 24.93 7.06 14.88
CA ALA A 44 24.51 7.71 13.63
C ALA A 44 25.69 8.09 12.70
N TRP A 45 25.45 7.99 11.39
CA TRP A 45 26.30 8.47 10.30
C TRP A 45 25.79 9.80 9.70
N ARG A 46 26.58 10.42 8.82
CA ARG A 46 26.33 11.77 8.28
C ARG A 46 26.61 11.83 6.77
N GLY A 47 25.55 11.82 5.95
CA GLY A 47 25.63 12.09 4.51
C GLY A 47 25.49 13.58 4.19
N GLN A 48 26.30 14.09 3.26
CA GLN A 48 26.13 15.42 2.67
C GLN A 48 25.33 15.33 1.36
N ALA A 49 24.47 16.31 1.09
CA ALA A 49 23.71 16.41 -0.16
C ALA A 49 23.96 17.77 -0.81
N ALA A 50 24.49 17.77 -2.04
CA ALA A 50 24.69 18.98 -2.83
C ALA A 50 23.41 19.34 -3.60
N ARG A 51 23.09 20.64 -3.70
CA ARG A 51 22.05 21.18 -4.57
C ARG A 51 22.69 21.94 -5.73
N SER A 52 22.41 21.54 -6.97
CA SER A 52 22.43 22.45 -8.13
C SER A 52 21.52 21.92 -9.24
N GLY A 53 20.84 22.83 -9.95
CA GLY A 53 19.83 22.47 -10.94
C GLY A 53 20.39 22.26 -12.34
N ALA A 54 20.67 21.01 -12.72
CA ALA A 54 20.88 20.60 -14.11
C ALA A 54 20.40 19.15 -14.30
N LYS A 55 19.87 18.81 -15.49
CA LYS A 55 19.47 17.42 -15.81
C LYS A 55 20.70 16.53 -15.99
N ARG A 56 21.30 16.07 -14.89
CA ARG A 56 22.46 15.18 -14.86
C ARG A 56 22.05 13.82 -14.27
N ARG A 57 22.67 12.73 -14.74
CA ARG A 57 22.60 11.43 -14.07
C ARG A 57 23.36 11.54 -12.74
N GLU A 58 22.62 11.73 -11.66
CA GLU A 58 23.17 11.90 -10.31
C GLU A 58 23.79 10.58 -9.84
N GLN A 59 25.12 10.53 -9.73
CA GLN A 59 25.84 9.36 -9.24
C GLN A 59 25.97 9.44 -7.71
N ARG A 60 24.95 8.97 -6.99
CA ARG A 60 25.08 8.80 -5.53
C ARG A 60 26.01 7.63 -5.24
N PRO A 61 27.11 7.82 -4.47
CA PRO A 61 27.97 6.71 -4.05
C PRO A 61 27.26 5.89 -2.95
N GLY A 62 27.25 4.57 -3.11
CA GLY A 62 27.00 3.64 -2.00
C GLY A 62 28.31 3.19 -1.37
N GLU A 63 28.32 2.93 -0.06
CA GLU A 63 29.49 2.44 0.69
C GLU A 63 29.80 0.95 0.42
N ALA A 64 29.98 0.60 -0.86
CA ALA A 64 30.48 -0.69 -1.34
C ALA A 64 31.11 -0.60 -2.76
N GLY A 65 31.40 0.61 -3.27
CA GLY A 65 31.85 0.81 -4.66
C GLY A 65 30.74 0.76 -5.72
N GLY A 66 29.48 0.57 -5.28
CA GLY A 66 28.29 0.70 -6.12
C GLY A 66 27.95 2.18 -6.40
N GLN A 67 27.64 2.49 -7.65
CA GLN A 67 27.08 3.79 -8.06
C GLN A 67 25.66 3.58 -8.58
N TYR A 68 24.71 4.40 -8.14
CA TYR A 68 23.35 4.35 -8.70
C TYR A 68 23.20 5.28 -9.91
N LEU A 69 22.33 4.88 -10.83
CA LEU A 69 21.83 5.72 -11.91
C LEU A 69 20.42 6.18 -11.58
N VAL A 70 20.25 7.49 -11.56
CA VAL A 70 18.98 8.16 -11.22
C VAL A 70 18.46 8.90 -12.45
N ASP A 71 17.13 8.89 -12.64
CA ASP A 71 16.45 9.60 -13.73
C ASP A 71 15.91 10.99 -13.31
N GLY A 72 15.20 11.66 -14.22
CA GLY A 72 14.60 12.98 -13.97
C GLY A 72 13.45 13.00 -12.95
N GLN A 73 13.10 11.86 -12.35
CA GLN A 73 12.04 11.70 -11.34
C GLN A 73 12.61 11.16 -10.00
N ASP A 74 13.93 11.20 -9.78
CA ASP A 74 14.64 10.61 -8.63
C ASP A 74 14.47 9.07 -8.48
N ARG A 75 14.09 8.36 -9.56
CA ARG A 75 13.96 6.90 -9.55
C ARG A 75 15.31 6.23 -9.80
N ARG A 76 15.61 5.17 -9.06
CA ARG A 76 16.81 4.32 -9.24
C ARG A 76 16.62 3.43 -10.48
N VAL A 77 16.98 3.95 -11.66
CA VAL A 77 16.85 3.25 -12.95
C VAL A 77 18.03 2.33 -13.29
N GLY A 78 19.08 2.31 -12.46
CA GLY A 78 20.13 1.28 -12.57
C GLY A 78 21.18 1.30 -11.47
N LYS A 79 22.00 0.24 -11.44
CA LYS A 79 23.15 0.06 -10.56
C LYS A 79 24.40 -0.25 -11.38
N LYS A 80 25.47 0.47 -11.08
CA LYS A 80 26.81 0.27 -11.61
C LYS A 80 27.75 -0.24 -10.51
N LYS A 81 28.79 -0.97 -10.92
CA LYS A 81 29.91 -1.39 -10.08
C LYS A 81 31.20 -1.16 -10.86
N ASN A 82 32.21 -0.55 -10.22
CA ASN A 82 33.46 -0.15 -10.88
C ASN A 82 33.25 0.64 -12.19
N GLY A 83 32.18 1.45 -12.26
CA GLY A 83 31.79 2.24 -13.42
C GLY A 83 31.02 1.48 -14.53
N VAL A 84 31.02 0.15 -14.54
CA VAL A 84 30.27 -0.72 -15.48
C VAL A 84 28.81 -0.85 -15.02
N LEU A 85 27.85 -0.91 -15.94
CA LEU A 85 26.43 -1.16 -15.62
C LEU A 85 26.22 -2.66 -15.35
N GLU A 86 25.61 -3.01 -14.22
CA GLU A 86 25.27 -4.39 -13.87
C GLU A 86 23.79 -4.69 -14.06
N LYS A 87 22.93 -3.79 -13.56
CA LYS A 87 21.47 -3.92 -13.62
C LYS A 87 20.81 -2.58 -13.97
N ALA A 88 19.71 -2.63 -14.71
CA ALA A 88 18.82 -1.50 -14.97
C ALA A 88 17.37 -1.88 -14.66
N TRP A 89 16.52 -0.89 -14.38
CA TRP A 89 15.11 -1.11 -14.04
C TRP A 89 14.19 -0.17 -14.82
N LEU A 90 13.13 -0.73 -15.41
CA LEU A 90 12.08 0.02 -16.11
C LEU A 90 10.88 0.20 -15.18
N PHE A 91 10.31 1.40 -15.10
CA PHE A 91 9.25 1.76 -14.15
C PHE A 91 7.94 2.13 -14.86
N ARG A 92 6.80 1.71 -14.29
CA ARG A 92 5.46 2.15 -14.77
C ARG A 92 5.01 3.50 -14.21
N ASN A 93 5.50 3.86 -13.03
CA ASN A 93 5.13 5.06 -12.26
C ASN A 93 6.31 5.50 -11.38
N GLN A 94 6.06 6.22 -10.29
CA GLN A 94 7.11 6.69 -9.38
C GLN A 94 7.79 5.60 -8.55
N LEU A 95 7.08 4.52 -8.20
CA LEU A 95 7.51 3.55 -7.17
C LEU A 95 7.64 2.11 -7.67
N ASN A 96 7.15 1.79 -8.87
CA ASN A 96 7.02 0.41 -9.33
C ASN A 96 7.93 0.09 -10.53
N PRO A 97 9.06 -0.59 -10.32
CA PRO A 97 9.80 -1.23 -11.41
C PRO A 97 9.00 -2.43 -11.92
N VAL A 98 8.75 -2.48 -13.23
CA VAL A 98 8.03 -3.56 -13.94
C VAL A 98 8.97 -4.50 -14.70
N ALA A 99 10.24 -4.13 -14.86
CA ALA A 99 11.26 -5.01 -15.40
C ALA A 99 12.64 -4.74 -14.77
N GLU A 100 13.46 -5.79 -14.74
CA GLU A 100 14.89 -5.75 -14.47
C GLU A 100 15.63 -6.21 -15.73
N LEU A 101 16.64 -5.43 -16.13
CA LEU A 101 17.51 -5.69 -17.27
C LEU A 101 18.96 -5.87 -16.80
N ASP A 102 19.77 -6.57 -17.58
CA ASP A 102 21.21 -6.68 -17.36
C ASP A 102 21.98 -5.42 -17.84
N GLY A 103 23.31 -5.45 -17.71
CA GLY A 103 24.21 -4.39 -18.17
C GLY A 103 24.21 -4.13 -19.68
N ALA A 104 23.72 -5.06 -20.49
CA ALA A 104 23.59 -4.95 -21.95
C ALA A 104 22.16 -4.56 -22.39
N GLY A 105 21.18 -4.59 -21.48
CA GLY A 105 19.78 -4.27 -21.74
C GLY A 105 18.86 -5.48 -21.96
N ASN A 106 19.36 -6.72 -21.81
CA ASN A 106 18.53 -7.92 -21.96
C ASN A 106 17.57 -8.05 -20.77
N LEU A 107 16.35 -8.54 -21.01
CA LEU A 107 15.32 -8.73 -19.98
C LEU A 107 15.69 -9.88 -19.03
N MET A 108 16.11 -9.57 -17.80
CA MET A 108 16.36 -10.57 -16.75
C MET A 108 15.07 -11.01 -16.06
N ALA A 109 14.20 -10.06 -15.71
CA ALA A 109 12.94 -10.36 -15.05
C ALA A 109 11.84 -9.33 -15.38
N ARG A 110 10.58 -9.79 -15.38
CA ARG A 110 9.37 -8.96 -15.48
C ARG A 110 8.55 -9.10 -14.21
N PHE A 111 8.15 -7.97 -13.64
CA PHE A 111 7.41 -7.90 -12.38
C PHE A 111 5.95 -7.49 -12.66
N VAL A 112 5.00 -8.34 -12.28
CA VAL A 112 3.58 -8.08 -12.53
C VAL A 112 2.87 -7.81 -11.20
N TYR A 113 2.32 -6.60 -11.09
CA TYR A 113 1.51 -6.16 -9.96
C TYR A 113 0.04 -6.52 -10.19
N GLY A 114 -0.64 -6.98 -9.15
CA GLY A 114 -2.07 -7.25 -9.13
C GLY A 114 -2.71 -6.60 -7.90
N SER A 115 -3.08 -7.42 -6.93
CA SER A 115 -3.79 -7.07 -5.69
C SER A 115 -3.11 -6.06 -4.73
N ARG A 116 -1.91 -5.55 -5.06
CA ARG A 116 -1.18 -4.56 -4.25
C ARG A 116 -0.41 -3.57 -5.12
N SER A 117 -0.37 -2.31 -4.70
CA SER A 117 0.37 -1.25 -5.40
C SER A 117 1.88 -1.23 -5.10
N ASN A 118 2.34 -1.70 -3.92
CA ASN A 118 3.75 -1.58 -3.51
C ASN A 118 4.64 -2.81 -3.73
N VAL A 119 4.08 -4.00 -3.98
CA VAL A 119 4.85 -5.24 -4.24
C VAL A 119 4.23 -6.01 -5.40
N PRO A 120 5.01 -6.60 -6.33
CA PRO A 120 4.44 -7.40 -7.41
C PRO A 120 3.79 -8.68 -6.88
N GLU A 121 2.80 -9.18 -7.60
CA GLU A 121 2.09 -10.41 -7.24
C GLU A 121 2.83 -11.67 -7.75
N TYR A 122 3.48 -11.55 -8.91
CA TYR A 122 4.39 -12.57 -9.44
C TYR A 122 5.55 -11.93 -10.22
N VAL A 123 6.60 -12.72 -10.41
CA VAL A 123 7.76 -12.39 -11.25
C VAL A 123 7.98 -13.49 -12.29
N VAL A 124 8.27 -13.09 -13.52
CA VAL A 124 8.77 -13.97 -14.58
C VAL A 124 10.28 -13.74 -14.71
N ARG A 125 11.12 -14.74 -14.42
CA ARG A 125 12.59 -14.68 -14.53
C ARG A 125 13.10 -15.93 -15.24
N GLY A 126 13.92 -15.78 -16.29
CA GLY A 126 14.45 -16.92 -17.05
C GLY A 126 13.38 -17.81 -17.72
N GLY A 127 12.21 -17.25 -18.05
CA GLY A 127 11.04 -17.99 -18.56
C GLY A 127 10.16 -18.65 -17.48
N VAL A 128 10.67 -18.81 -16.26
CA VAL A 128 9.93 -19.38 -15.12
C VAL A 128 9.09 -18.31 -14.43
N THR A 129 7.88 -18.68 -13.99
CA THR A 129 6.96 -17.80 -13.26
C THR A 129 6.91 -18.17 -11.78
N TYR A 130 7.17 -17.20 -10.90
CA TYR A 130 7.16 -17.37 -9.45
C TYR A 130 6.10 -16.47 -8.80
N ARG A 131 5.20 -17.05 -8.00
CA ARG A 131 4.23 -16.32 -7.18
C ARG A 131 4.93 -15.74 -5.95
N ILE A 132 4.80 -14.43 -5.73
CA ILE A 132 5.43 -13.72 -4.61
C ILE A 132 4.48 -13.71 -3.41
N LEU A 133 4.82 -14.46 -2.37
CA LEU A 133 4.12 -14.41 -1.08
C LEU A 133 4.73 -13.31 -0.23
N SER A 134 3.92 -12.34 0.20
CA SER A 134 4.35 -11.16 0.96
C SER A 134 3.60 -11.01 2.28
N ASP A 135 4.25 -10.39 3.27
CA ASP A 135 3.62 -10.06 4.56
C ASP A 135 2.54 -8.98 4.42
N HIS A 136 1.97 -8.53 5.54
CA HIS A 136 0.91 -7.52 5.60
C HIS A 136 1.34 -6.12 5.12
N LEU A 137 2.63 -5.77 5.20
CA LEU A 137 3.19 -4.50 4.68
C LEU A 137 3.56 -4.61 3.20
N GLY A 138 3.91 -5.80 2.73
CA GLY A 138 4.32 -6.10 1.36
C GLY A 138 5.76 -6.55 1.22
N SER A 139 6.47 -6.89 2.31
CA SER A 139 7.81 -7.48 2.20
C SER A 139 7.71 -8.90 1.64
N PRO A 140 8.42 -9.26 0.55
CA PRO A 140 8.45 -10.63 0.04
C PRO A 140 9.00 -11.60 1.08
N ARG A 141 8.26 -12.65 1.43
CA ARG A 141 8.69 -13.70 2.38
C ARG A 141 9.09 -14.99 1.67
N ALA A 142 8.41 -15.36 0.59
CA ALA A 142 8.77 -16.52 -0.23
C ALA A 142 8.36 -16.32 -1.69
N LEU A 143 9.12 -16.94 -2.61
CA LEU A 143 8.70 -17.16 -3.99
C LEU A 143 8.45 -18.64 -4.20
N VAL A 144 7.28 -18.94 -4.74
CA VAL A 144 6.86 -20.30 -5.11
C VAL A 144 6.81 -20.40 -6.62
N ASP A 145 7.54 -21.35 -7.19
CA ASP A 145 7.47 -21.71 -8.61
C ASP A 145 6.06 -22.21 -8.95
N VAL A 146 5.42 -21.59 -9.94
CA VAL A 146 3.99 -21.82 -10.23
C VAL A 146 3.74 -23.17 -10.92
N ALA A 147 4.75 -23.77 -11.56
CA ALA A 147 4.61 -25.04 -12.26
C ALA A 147 4.90 -26.26 -11.36
N THR A 148 5.77 -26.10 -10.36
CA THR A 148 6.27 -27.19 -9.51
C THR A 148 5.87 -27.06 -8.03
N GLY A 149 5.40 -25.90 -7.59
CA GLY A 149 5.10 -25.62 -6.18
C GLY A 149 6.35 -25.48 -5.29
N THR A 150 7.56 -25.49 -5.87
CA THR A 150 8.82 -25.43 -5.11
C THR A 150 9.15 -24.02 -4.62
N VAL A 151 9.74 -23.90 -3.42
CA VAL A 151 10.16 -22.60 -2.85
C VAL A 151 11.55 -22.24 -3.36
N ALA A 152 11.61 -21.43 -4.42
CA ALA A 152 12.87 -21.04 -5.08
C ALA A 152 13.66 -19.96 -4.29
N TRP A 153 12.98 -19.17 -3.46
CA TRP A 153 13.59 -18.14 -2.62
C TRP A 153 12.76 -17.93 -1.36
N ARG A 154 13.41 -17.68 -0.22
CA ARG A 154 12.75 -17.35 1.06
C ARG A 154 13.61 -16.39 1.88
N ALA A 155 12.97 -15.40 2.49
CA ALA A 155 13.59 -14.56 3.51
C ALA A 155 12.56 -14.17 4.58
N ASP A 156 13.04 -13.99 5.81
CA ASP A 156 12.27 -13.40 6.89
C ASP A 156 12.82 -12.00 7.24
N PHE A 157 11.97 -11.15 7.81
CA PHE A 157 12.27 -9.76 8.15
C PHE A 157 11.87 -9.50 9.60
N ASP A 158 12.69 -8.75 10.34
CA ASP A 158 12.36 -8.24 11.67
C ASP A 158 11.41 -7.03 11.62
N ALA A 159 11.10 -6.45 12.77
CA ALA A 159 10.22 -5.29 12.89
C ALA A 159 10.73 -4.02 12.17
N TRP A 160 12.04 -3.90 11.94
CA TRP A 160 12.66 -2.74 11.28
C TRP A 160 13.07 -3.03 9.83
N GLY A 161 12.81 -4.24 9.32
CA GLY A 161 13.12 -4.62 7.94
C GLY A 161 14.50 -5.25 7.72
N ASN A 162 15.20 -5.67 8.77
CA ASN A 162 16.44 -6.42 8.63
C ASN A 162 16.14 -7.81 8.05
N ARG A 163 16.69 -8.10 6.85
CA ARG A 163 16.40 -9.31 6.08
C ARG A 163 17.32 -10.47 6.47
N ALA A 164 16.76 -11.51 7.07
CA ALA A 164 17.37 -12.83 7.19
C ALA A 164 17.03 -13.67 5.94
N LEU A 165 18.02 -13.88 5.06
CA LEU A 165 17.87 -14.75 3.89
C LEU A 165 17.91 -16.23 4.33
N ILE A 166 16.95 -17.04 3.86
CA ILE A 166 16.78 -18.44 4.25
C ILE A 166 17.01 -19.39 3.07
N ALA A 167 16.61 -19.00 1.86
CA ALA A 167 16.82 -19.78 0.64
C ALA A 167 16.90 -18.88 -0.61
N GLY A 168 17.61 -19.34 -1.64
CA GLY A 168 17.81 -18.63 -2.91
C GLY A 168 18.91 -17.57 -2.85
N ALA A 169 19.17 -16.90 -3.98
CA ALA A 169 20.20 -15.86 -4.09
C ALA A 169 19.78 -14.54 -3.42
N ALA A 170 20.74 -13.81 -2.85
CA ALA A 170 20.50 -12.58 -2.11
C ALA A 170 19.96 -11.41 -2.96
N ASP A 171 20.17 -11.46 -4.28
CA ASP A 171 19.78 -10.45 -5.27
C ASP A 171 18.74 -10.98 -6.29
N PHE A 172 18.14 -12.15 -6.02
CA PHE A 172 17.12 -12.78 -6.89
C PHE A 172 15.87 -11.89 -7.08
N LEU A 173 15.62 -10.99 -6.13
CA LEU A 173 14.63 -9.92 -6.20
C LEU A 173 15.30 -8.58 -5.87
N PRO A 174 14.94 -7.49 -6.57
CA PRO A 174 15.28 -6.14 -6.15
C PRO A 174 14.38 -5.62 -5.01
N PHE A 175 13.43 -6.42 -4.50
CA PHE A 175 12.44 -6.01 -3.50
C PHE A 175 12.78 -6.53 -2.10
N GLY A 176 12.56 -5.70 -1.08
CA GLY A 176 12.76 -6.03 0.33
C GLY A 176 11.63 -5.53 1.22
N PHE A 177 11.99 -4.93 2.35
CA PHE A 177 11.04 -4.50 3.40
C PHE A 177 9.93 -3.61 2.82
N ALA A 178 8.67 -3.91 3.18
CA ALA A 178 7.48 -3.18 2.74
C ALA A 178 7.36 -2.93 1.21
N GLY A 179 8.02 -3.74 0.38
CA GLY A 179 8.05 -3.62 -1.08
C GLY A 179 9.04 -2.59 -1.64
N GLY A 180 9.86 -1.94 -0.80
CA GLY A 180 10.91 -1.03 -1.25
C GLY A 180 12.05 -1.75 -1.99
N MET A 181 12.86 -1.00 -2.75
CA MET A 181 13.95 -1.58 -3.55
C MET A 181 15.21 -1.81 -2.71
N LEU A 182 15.48 -3.07 -2.34
CA LEU A 182 16.59 -3.46 -1.48
C LEU A 182 17.87 -3.71 -2.27
N ASP A 183 18.95 -3.04 -1.89
CA ASP A 183 20.30 -3.39 -2.35
C ASP A 183 20.94 -4.41 -1.40
N ALA A 184 21.14 -5.63 -1.91
CA ALA A 184 21.68 -6.75 -1.14
C ALA A 184 23.14 -6.56 -0.66
N GLU A 185 23.91 -5.63 -1.24
CA GLU A 185 25.30 -5.38 -0.84
C GLU A 185 25.42 -4.40 0.33
N THR A 186 24.46 -3.46 0.47
CA THR A 186 24.48 -2.43 1.53
C THR A 186 23.44 -2.67 2.62
N GLY A 187 22.44 -3.52 2.36
CA GLY A 187 21.27 -3.71 3.24
C GLY A 187 20.24 -2.58 3.17
N LEU A 188 20.53 -1.49 2.47
CA LEU A 188 19.66 -0.33 2.37
C LEU A 188 18.46 -0.59 1.45
N THR A 189 17.28 -0.12 1.87
CA THR A 189 16.04 -0.23 1.09
C THR A 189 15.61 1.15 0.59
N ARG A 190 15.53 1.33 -0.73
CA ARG A 190 15.09 2.56 -1.41
C ARG A 190 13.57 2.63 -1.44
N PHE A 191 13.01 3.72 -0.90
CA PHE A 191 11.59 4.08 -0.97
C PHE A 191 11.46 5.49 -1.55
N GLY A 192 10.85 5.60 -2.73
CA GLY A 192 10.65 6.87 -3.44
C GLY A 192 11.90 7.75 -3.45
N ALA A 193 11.89 8.84 -2.67
CA ALA A 193 12.96 9.83 -2.58
C ALA A 193 14.16 9.44 -1.69
N ARG A 194 14.02 8.51 -0.73
CA ARG A 194 15.03 8.24 0.30
C ARG A 194 15.45 6.77 0.37
N ASP A 195 16.66 6.57 0.89
CA ASP A 195 17.19 5.26 1.27
C ASP A 195 17.03 5.05 2.77
N TYR A 196 16.48 3.91 3.16
CA TYR A 196 16.19 3.51 4.53
C TYR A 196 17.21 2.48 5.02
N ASP A 197 17.68 2.68 6.24
CA ASP A 197 18.60 1.82 6.98
C ASP A 197 17.80 1.01 8.02
N PRO A 198 17.65 -0.31 7.83
CA PRO A 198 16.92 -1.17 8.77
C PRO A 198 17.72 -1.47 10.04
N VAL A 199 19.05 -1.35 10.02
CA VAL A 199 19.93 -1.64 11.17
C VAL A 199 19.85 -0.50 12.19
N VAL A 200 19.70 0.73 11.73
CA VAL A 200 19.57 1.94 12.57
C VAL A 200 18.12 2.46 12.62
N GLY A 201 17.19 1.77 11.95
CA GLY A 201 15.73 1.97 12.01
C GLY A 201 15.26 3.33 11.49
N ARG A 202 15.90 3.87 10.45
CA ARG A 202 15.71 5.28 10.03
C ARG A 202 16.08 5.55 8.58
N TRP A 203 15.71 6.74 8.10
CA TRP A 203 16.24 7.25 6.84
C TRP A 203 17.73 7.59 6.95
N THR A 204 18.47 7.33 5.87
CA THR A 204 19.88 7.73 5.69
C THR A 204 20.06 9.23 5.46
N SER A 205 18.99 9.90 5.02
CA SER A 205 18.99 11.27 4.52
C SER A 205 17.85 12.08 5.13
N LYS A 206 18.10 13.39 5.30
CA LYS A 206 17.10 14.35 5.77
C LYS A 206 15.89 14.34 4.82
N ASP A 207 14.70 14.38 5.40
CA ASP A 207 13.45 14.55 4.67
C ASP A 207 13.50 15.70 3.64
N PRO A 208 13.22 15.44 2.34
CA PRO A 208 13.33 16.44 1.29
C PRO A 208 12.26 17.53 1.39
N ILE A 209 11.09 17.25 1.97
CA ILE A 209 10.05 18.26 2.22
C ILE A 209 10.16 18.91 3.62
N ALA A 210 11.12 18.45 4.42
CA ALA A 210 11.47 18.97 5.73
C ALA A 210 10.25 19.13 6.66
N PHE A 211 9.91 20.35 7.08
CA PHE A 211 8.80 20.58 8.02
C PHE A 211 7.41 20.38 7.39
N ALA A 212 7.29 20.27 6.06
CA ALA A 212 6.02 19.95 5.43
C ALA A 212 5.56 18.50 5.72
N ALA A 213 6.50 17.59 6.06
CA ALA A 213 6.19 16.26 6.56
C ALA A 213 5.62 16.25 8.00
N ARG A 214 5.36 17.42 8.59
CA ARG A 214 4.84 17.68 9.96
C ARG A 214 5.66 17.13 11.13
N ASP A 215 6.63 16.24 10.90
CA ASP A 215 7.58 15.79 11.92
C ASP A 215 8.76 16.76 12.10
N LYS A 216 9.24 16.84 13.35
CA LYS A 216 10.46 17.54 13.77
C LYS A 216 11.71 16.66 13.62
N ASN A 217 11.58 15.34 13.51
CA ASN A 217 12.67 14.41 13.24
C ASN A 217 12.70 13.98 11.76
N PHE A 218 13.43 14.74 10.94
CA PHE A 218 13.58 14.49 9.50
C PHE A 218 14.19 13.12 9.10
N TYR A 219 14.53 12.25 10.05
CA TYR A 219 15.05 10.90 9.82
C TYR A 219 14.12 9.79 10.31
N ARG A 220 12.98 10.09 10.97
CA ARG A 220 12.04 9.08 11.47
C ARG A 220 11.39 8.32 10.30
N TYR A 221 11.41 7.00 10.35
CA TYR A 221 10.62 6.16 9.45
C TYR A 221 9.25 5.87 10.07
N SER A 222 8.19 6.10 9.29
CA SER A 222 6.79 5.66 9.57
C SER A 222 6.34 5.85 11.03
N ASP A 223 6.57 7.05 11.55
CA ASP A 223 6.25 7.49 12.91
C ASP A 223 6.87 6.67 14.07
N GLY A 224 7.86 5.82 13.77
CA GLY A 224 8.44 4.87 14.74
C GLY A 224 7.61 3.59 14.93
N ASP A 225 6.56 3.41 14.11
CA ASP A 225 5.75 2.20 14.05
C ASP A 225 5.90 1.50 12.68
N PRO A 226 7.08 0.89 12.41
CA PRO A 226 7.35 0.18 11.17
C PRO A 226 6.52 -1.12 11.01
N ILE A 227 5.87 -1.60 12.07
CA ILE A 227 5.01 -2.79 12.05
C ILE A 227 3.63 -2.43 11.48
N ASN A 228 3.11 -1.25 11.81
CA ASN A 228 1.79 -0.80 11.37
C ASN A 228 1.79 0.10 10.15
N ARG A 229 2.80 0.97 10.00
CA ARG A 229 2.86 1.98 8.93
C ARG A 229 4.00 1.71 7.94
N ARG A 230 3.87 2.25 6.72
CA ARG A 230 4.93 2.26 5.69
C ARG A 230 4.92 3.56 4.91
N ASP A 231 6.03 4.29 4.89
CA ASP A 231 6.23 5.42 3.99
C ASP A 231 6.87 4.95 2.68
N ALA A 232 6.02 4.59 1.72
CA ALA A 232 6.45 4.19 0.37
C ALA A 232 7.02 5.36 -0.46
N SER A 233 6.71 6.61 -0.10
CA SER A 233 7.18 7.82 -0.80
C SER A 233 8.58 8.24 -0.38
N GLY A 234 8.99 7.90 0.84
CA GLY A 234 10.18 8.46 1.47
C GLY A 234 10.06 9.95 1.79
N THR A 235 8.85 10.47 2.08
CA THR A 235 8.57 11.90 2.37
C THR A 235 7.51 12.16 3.44
N GLY A 236 6.97 11.13 4.10
CA GLY A 236 5.90 11.28 5.10
C GLY A 236 4.50 11.57 4.56
N LYS A 237 4.34 12.16 3.36
CA LYS A 237 3.06 12.54 2.69
C LYS A 237 1.94 11.47 2.66
N LYS A 238 2.25 10.20 2.98
CA LYS A 238 1.32 9.08 2.78
C LYS A 238 0.07 9.17 3.68
N GLU A 239 0.21 9.72 4.88
CA GLU A 239 -0.91 9.93 5.80
C GLU A 239 -1.84 11.03 5.26
N ASP A 240 -1.27 12.14 4.77
CA ASP A 240 -2.06 13.17 4.06
C ASP A 240 -2.78 12.58 2.82
N CYS A 241 -2.14 11.72 2.02
CA CYS A 241 -2.78 11.09 0.86
C CYS A 241 -3.90 10.08 1.20
N GLU A 242 -3.78 9.30 2.27
CA GLU A 242 -4.85 8.37 2.69
C GLU A 242 -6.06 9.14 3.23
N ASP A 243 -5.85 10.19 4.03
CA ASP A 243 -6.93 11.05 4.52
C ASP A 243 -7.54 11.92 3.40
N GLU A 244 -6.74 12.58 2.57
CA GLU A 244 -7.20 13.45 1.45
C GLU A 244 -8.07 12.68 0.45
N CYS A 245 -7.67 11.47 0.06
CA CYS A 245 -8.46 10.64 -0.86
C CYS A 245 -9.69 10.03 -0.19
N THR A 246 -9.68 9.85 1.13
CA THR A 246 -10.87 9.44 1.89
C THR A 246 -11.88 10.60 1.96
N GLU A 247 -11.44 11.79 2.37
CA GLU A 247 -12.28 12.99 2.48
C GLU A 247 -12.90 13.40 1.13
N LYS A 248 -12.14 13.33 0.03
CA LYS A 248 -12.65 13.61 -1.33
C LYS A 248 -13.74 12.64 -1.80
N LEU A 249 -13.67 11.37 -1.39
CA LEU A 249 -14.50 10.30 -1.97
C LEU A 249 -15.61 9.80 -1.04
N GLU A 250 -15.50 10.01 0.28
CA GLU A 250 -16.54 9.68 1.26
C GLU A 250 -17.92 10.30 0.89
N PRO A 251 -18.03 11.58 0.46
CA PRO A 251 -19.32 12.13 0.04
C PRO A 251 -19.93 11.41 -1.18
N THR A 252 -19.10 10.78 -2.01
CA THR A 252 -19.53 10.01 -3.19
C THR A 252 -20.01 8.62 -2.79
N LEU A 253 -19.31 7.95 -1.87
CA LEU A 253 -19.74 6.66 -1.31
C LEU A 253 -21.06 6.81 -0.53
N ASN A 254 -21.17 7.83 0.33
CA ASN A 254 -22.39 8.10 1.10
C ASN A 254 -23.59 8.31 0.17
N LYS A 255 -23.47 9.15 -0.88
CA LYS A 255 -24.52 9.34 -1.90
C LYS A 255 -24.90 8.05 -2.64
N CYS A 256 -23.92 7.19 -2.92
CA CYS A 256 -24.17 5.91 -3.58
C CYS A 256 -24.98 4.95 -2.68
N VAL A 257 -24.64 4.89 -1.39
CA VAL A 257 -25.36 4.06 -0.40
C VAL A 257 -26.75 4.62 -0.08
N ASP A 258 -26.91 5.94 0.03
CA ASP A 258 -28.22 6.59 0.16
C ASP A 258 -29.10 6.30 -1.09
N ALA A 259 -28.54 6.32 -2.30
CA ALA A 259 -29.27 5.95 -3.52
C ALA A 259 -29.72 4.48 -3.52
N CYS A 260 -28.87 3.53 -3.10
CA CYS A 260 -29.27 2.13 -2.92
C CYS A 260 -30.45 1.97 -1.94
N TRP A 261 -30.50 2.78 -0.88
CA TRP A 261 -31.61 2.78 0.07
C TRP A 261 -32.91 3.33 -0.56
N ASP A 262 -32.81 4.42 -1.32
CA ASP A 262 -33.97 5.03 -1.98
C ASP A 262 -34.49 4.20 -3.17
N GLU A 263 -33.64 3.41 -3.83
CA GLU A 263 -34.05 2.48 -4.88
C GLU A 263 -34.71 1.21 -4.33
N HIS A 264 -34.14 0.58 -3.30
CA HIS A 264 -34.59 -0.74 -2.84
C HIS A 264 -35.54 -0.71 -1.63
N PHE A 265 -35.54 0.35 -0.81
CA PHE A 265 -36.38 0.43 0.40
C PHE A 265 -37.42 1.55 0.38
N GLN A 266 -37.07 2.78 -0.07
CA GLN A 266 -38.03 3.90 -0.06
C GLN A 266 -39.24 3.68 -0.99
N LYS A 267 -39.07 2.88 -2.05
CA LYS A 267 -40.11 2.56 -3.05
C LYS A 267 -40.98 1.34 -2.69
N LEU A 268 -40.70 0.64 -1.58
CA LEU A 268 -41.51 -0.51 -1.18
C LEU A 268 -42.90 -0.06 -0.70
N PRO A 269 -44.00 -0.67 -1.18
CA PRO A 269 -45.34 -0.33 -0.72
C PRO A 269 -45.48 -0.54 0.79
N ILE A 270 -45.89 0.50 1.52
CA ILE A 270 -46.42 0.32 2.88
C ILE A 270 -47.63 -0.60 2.76
N CYS A 271 -47.68 -1.67 3.56
CA CYS A 271 -48.62 -2.78 3.40
C CYS A 271 -50.08 -2.30 3.21
N ASN A 272 -50.57 -2.40 1.98
CA ASN A 272 -51.98 -2.15 1.67
C ASN A 272 -52.83 -3.24 2.34
N GLN A 273 -54.05 -2.89 2.74
CA GLN A 273 -54.97 -3.76 3.49
C GLN A 273 -55.52 -4.94 2.64
N SER A 274 -55.05 -5.09 1.39
CA SER A 274 -55.42 -6.14 0.44
C SER A 274 -54.53 -7.40 0.46
N GLY A 275 -53.61 -7.54 1.45
CA GLY A 275 -53.14 -8.86 1.88
C GLY A 275 -51.84 -9.43 1.28
N SER A 276 -51.10 -8.71 0.43
CA SER A 276 -49.75 -9.09 0.01
C SER A 276 -48.69 -8.17 0.62
N ALA A 277 -47.79 -8.74 1.43
CA ALA A 277 -46.60 -8.02 1.89
C ALA A 277 -45.59 -7.89 0.74
N PRO A 278 -44.83 -6.77 0.62
CA PRO A 278 -43.73 -6.68 -0.33
C PRO A 278 -42.62 -7.68 0.01
N ASP A 279 -41.87 -8.14 -0.99
CA ASP A 279 -40.70 -8.98 -0.76
C ASP A 279 -39.54 -8.18 -0.13
N GLN A 280 -39.54 -8.15 1.20
CA GLN A 280 -38.48 -7.56 2.02
C GLN A 280 -37.15 -8.32 1.88
N GLN A 281 -37.18 -9.61 1.49
CA GLN A 281 -36.00 -10.46 1.44
C GLN A 281 -35.22 -10.24 0.14
N GLY A 282 -35.91 -10.21 -1.00
CA GLY A 282 -35.34 -9.80 -2.28
C GLY A 282 -34.83 -8.36 -2.24
N ALA A 283 -35.63 -7.42 -1.73
CA ALA A 283 -35.24 -6.02 -1.57
C ALA A 283 -33.98 -5.83 -0.70
N TRP A 284 -33.83 -6.62 0.38
CA TRP A 284 -32.61 -6.63 1.19
C TRP A 284 -31.40 -7.21 0.45
N GLN A 285 -31.57 -8.28 -0.33
CA GLN A 285 -30.50 -8.88 -1.14
C GLN A 285 -30.02 -7.92 -2.24
N ASP A 286 -30.94 -7.25 -2.94
CA ASP A 286 -30.60 -6.25 -3.96
C ASP A 286 -29.93 -5.02 -3.34
N TYR A 287 -30.41 -4.52 -2.20
CA TYR A 287 -29.73 -3.47 -1.43
C TYR A 287 -28.30 -3.87 -1.04
N GLN A 288 -28.09 -5.09 -0.52
CA GLN A 288 -26.75 -5.57 -0.17
C GLN A 288 -25.82 -5.63 -1.39
N LYS A 289 -26.33 -6.05 -2.55
CA LYS A 289 -25.60 -6.06 -3.82
C LYS A 289 -25.24 -4.65 -4.29
N CYS A 290 -26.21 -3.73 -4.31
CA CYS A 290 -26.01 -2.33 -4.68
C CYS A 290 -24.95 -1.65 -3.80
N VAL A 291 -25.01 -1.86 -2.47
CA VAL A 291 -23.99 -1.35 -1.54
C VAL A 291 -22.61 -1.97 -1.81
N GLY A 292 -22.54 -3.25 -2.16
CA GLY A 292 -21.30 -3.88 -2.62
C GLY A 292 -20.71 -3.24 -3.87
N ASP A 293 -21.55 -2.97 -4.88
CA ASP A 293 -21.12 -2.28 -6.11
C ASP A 293 -20.67 -0.83 -5.84
N CYS A 294 -21.29 -0.12 -4.89
CA CYS A 294 -20.82 1.18 -4.40
C CYS A 294 -19.45 1.09 -3.71
N GLN A 295 -19.23 0.06 -2.88
CA GLN A 295 -17.95 -0.16 -2.18
C GLN A 295 -16.83 -0.54 -3.15
N ASN A 296 -17.11 -1.33 -4.19
CA ASN A 296 -16.16 -1.65 -5.25
C ASN A 296 -15.74 -0.39 -6.01
N LYS A 297 -16.71 0.40 -6.50
CA LYS A 297 -16.46 1.69 -7.20
C LYS A 297 -15.66 2.68 -6.35
N PHE A 298 -15.95 2.77 -5.05
CA PHE A 298 -15.17 3.59 -4.12
C PHE A 298 -13.73 3.07 -3.99
N THR A 299 -13.53 1.75 -3.89
CA THR A 299 -12.19 1.14 -3.76
C THR A 299 -11.33 1.42 -4.99
N ASP A 300 -11.91 1.34 -6.20
CA ASP A 300 -11.21 1.68 -7.44
C ASP A 300 -10.87 3.18 -7.52
N ALA A 301 -11.83 4.06 -7.22
CA ALA A 301 -11.63 5.50 -7.23
C ALA A 301 -10.62 5.97 -6.17
N TRP A 302 -10.66 5.36 -4.97
CA TRP A 302 -9.72 5.64 -3.89
C TRP A 302 -8.31 5.20 -4.26
N SER A 303 -8.16 4.02 -4.85
CA SER A 303 -6.86 3.53 -5.34
C SER A 303 -6.27 4.46 -6.41
N GLN A 304 -7.09 4.93 -7.36
CA GLN A 304 -6.68 5.89 -8.39
C GLN A 304 -6.28 7.25 -7.79
N CYS A 305 -7.06 7.78 -6.85
CA CYS A 305 -6.75 9.02 -6.15
C CYS A 305 -5.43 8.90 -5.37
N HIS A 306 -5.29 7.84 -4.58
CA HIS A 306 -4.14 7.56 -3.72
C HIS A 306 -2.84 7.42 -4.53
N ASP A 307 -2.86 6.65 -5.62
CA ASP A 307 -1.68 6.47 -6.47
C ASP A 307 -1.33 7.76 -7.25
N SER A 308 -2.31 8.61 -7.56
CA SER A 308 -2.10 9.95 -8.14
C SER A 308 -1.51 10.95 -7.12
N CYS A 309 -1.97 10.91 -5.87
CA CYS A 309 -1.44 11.73 -4.77
C CYS A 309 0.03 11.39 -4.49
N ILE A 310 0.36 10.09 -4.38
CA ILE A 310 1.74 9.61 -4.21
C ILE A 310 2.61 9.89 -5.45
N GLY A 311 2.01 9.99 -6.64
CA GLY A 311 2.68 10.37 -7.88
C GLY A 311 2.95 11.88 -8.03
N SER A 312 2.42 12.72 -7.14
CA SER A 312 2.52 14.19 -7.24
C SER A 312 3.75 14.73 -6.49
N PRO A 313 4.57 15.61 -7.13
CA PRO A 313 5.84 16.10 -6.56
C PRO A 313 5.66 16.86 -5.24
#